data_AF-A0AAN7B3H4-F1
#
_entry.id   AF-A0AAN7B3H4-F1
#
_cell.length_a   1.000
_cell.length_b   1.000
_cell.length_c   1.000
_cell.angle_alpha   90.00
_cell.angle_beta   90.00
_cell.angle_gamma   90.00
#
_symmetry.space_group_name_H-M   'P 1'
#
loop_
_entity.id
_entity.type
_entity.pdbx_description
1 polymer ?
#
loop_
_entity_poly.entity_id
_entity_poly.type
_entity_poly.pdbx_seq_one_letter_code
_entity_poly.pdbx_strand_id
1 'polypeptide(L)' 'MNANLYTHALRQKYNNRKKLQRVLNDMFGAGNYGVRVSDNHWVLLLPTELSDSEIEHIESQIRVHYKP' A
#
# COMPACT_ATOMS: atom_id res chain seq x y z
N MET A 1 -12.66 3.71 20.34
CA MET A 1 -12.19 4.75 19.40
C MET A 1 -12.55 4.27 18.00
N ASN A 2 -13.51 4.94 17.34
CA ASN A 2 -13.83 4.64 15.94
C ASN A 2 -12.77 5.33 15.08
N ALA A 3 -11.64 4.66 14.84
CA ALA A 3 -10.68 5.14 13.88
C ALA A 3 -11.30 5.01 12.49
N ASN A 4 -11.69 6.13 11.89
CA ASN A 4 -12.05 6.16 10.48
C ASN A 4 -10.79 5.83 9.69
N LEU A 5 -10.69 4.59 9.20
CA LEU A 5 -9.60 4.16 8.35
C LEU A 5 -9.94 4.51 6.90
N TYR A 6 -9.03 5.24 6.26
CA TYR A 6 -9.08 5.50 4.83
C TYR A 6 -8.66 4.24 4.07
N THR A 7 -9.40 3.95 3.00
CA THR A 7 -9.14 2.78 2.15
C THR A 7 -8.58 3.23 0.83
N HIS A 8 -7.37 2.80 0.49
CA HIS A 8 -6.71 3.13 -0.77
C HIS A 8 -6.42 1.86 -1.56
N ALA A 9 -7.05 1.70 -2.71
CA ALA A 9 -6.74 0.60 -3.62
C ALA A 9 -5.50 0.96 -4.44
N LEU A 10 -4.49 0.10 -4.41
CA LEU A 10 -3.38 0.17 -5.35
C LEU A 10 -3.89 -0.21 -6.74
N ARG A 11 -3.53 0.58 -7.74
CA ARG A 11 -3.95 0.46 -9.15
C ARG A 11 -3.30 -0.76 -9.81
N GLN A 12 -2.05 -1.03 -9.44
CA GLN A 12 -1.28 -2.13 -10.00
C GLN A 12 -1.43 -3.43 -9.18
N LYS A 13 -1.47 -4.54 -9.90
CA LYS A 13 -1.40 -5.88 -9.32
C LYS A 13 0.06 -6.20 -9.01
N TYR A 14 0.31 -6.63 -7.78
CA TYR A 14 1.65 -6.95 -7.32
C TYR A 14 1.68 -8.28 -6.60
N ASN A 15 2.79 -8.99 -6.77
CA ASN A 15 2.93 -10.36 -6.28
C ASN A 15 3.83 -10.42 -5.03
N ASN A 16 4.57 -9.34 -4.74
CA ASN A 16 5.59 -9.33 -3.69
C ASN A 16 5.12 -8.59 -2.43
N ARG A 17 4.30 -9.28 -1.62
CA ARG A 17 3.76 -8.73 -0.36
C ARG A 17 4.85 -8.28 0.62
N LYS A 18 6.01 -8.95 0.64
CA LYS A 18 7.13 -8.58 1.52
C LYS A 18 7.68 -7.19 1.17
N LYS A 19 7.77 -6.88 -0.13
CA LYS A 19 8.22 -5.57 -0.60
C LYS A 19 7.21 -4.48 -0.24
N LEU A 20 5.92 -4.74 -0.39
CA LEU A 20 4.88 -3.82 0.08
C LEU A 20 5.00 -3.57 1.59
N GLN A 21 5.07 -4.63 2.41
CA GLN A 21 5.19 -4.47 3.86
C GLN A 21 6.43 -3.66 4.25
N ARG A 22 7.56 -3.84 3.57
CA ARG A 22 8.76 -3.03 3.81
C ARG A 22 8.50 -1.55 3.54
N VAL A 23 7.95 -1.22 2.37
CA VAL A 23 7.64 0.18 2.02
C VAL A 23 6.66 0.80 3.01
N LEU A 24 5.59 0.07 3.38
CA LEU A 24 4.62 0.56 4.34
C LEU A 24 5.19 0.68 5.76
N ASN A 25 6.08 -0.22 6.17
CA ASN A 25 6.79 -0.11 7.44
C ASN A 25 7.72 1.11 7.44
N ASP A 26 8.42 1.37 6.34
CA ASP A 26 9.35 2.50 6.22
C ASP A 26 8.58 3.85 6.21
N MET A 27 7.39 3.89 5.62
CA MET A 27 6.56 5.12 5.54
C MET A 27 5.70 5.38 6.78
N PHE A 28 5.02 4.37 7.31
CA PHE A 28 3.99 4.51 8.35
C PHE A 28 4.41 3.90 9.70
N GLY A 29 5.46 3.09 9.73
CA GLY A 29 5.82 2.27 10.87
C GLY A 29 5.05 0.94 10.92
N ALA A 30 5.69 -0.09 11.46
CA ALA A 30 5.08 -1.41 11.59
C ALA A 30 3.87 -1.36 12.55
N GLY A 31 2.74 -1.90 12.10
CA GLY A 31 1.50 -1.96 12.87
C GLY A 31 0.56 -0.76 12.72
N ASN A 32 0.97 0.29 12.01
CA ASN A 32 0.17 1.50 11.77
C ASN A 32 -0.62 1.47 10.45
N TYR A 33 -0.65 0.33 9.77
CA TYR A 33 -1.37 0.14 8.51
C TYR A 33 -2.00 -1.26 8.45
N GLY A 34 -3.08 -1.38 7.69
CA GLY A 34 -3.68 -2.64 7.29
C GLY A 34 -3.53 -2.86 5.79
N VAL A 35 -3.44 -4.11 5.37
CA VAL A 35 -3.48 -4.50 3.96
C VAL A 35 -4.50 -5.62 3.81
N ARG A 36 -5.48 -5.41 2.94
CA ARG A 36 -6.42 -6.44 2.50
C ARG A 36 -6.30 -6.66 0.99
N VAL A 37 -6.65 -7.85 0.52
CA VAL A 37 -6.76 -8.13 -0.92
C VAL A 37 -8.24 -8.07 -1.28
N SER A 38 -8.59 -7.28 -2.28
CA SER A 38 -9.96 -7.17 -2.81
C SER A 38 -9.88 -7.12 -4.32
N ASP A 39 -10.65 -7.97 -5.01
CA ASP A 39 -10.67 -8.08 -6.47
C ASP A 39 -9.27 -8.19 -7.10
N ASN A 40 -8.41 -9.01 -6.48
CA ASN A 40 -7.00 -9.19 -6.86
C ASN A 40 -6.12 -7.93 -6.77
N HIS A 41 -6.61 -6.87 -6.13
CA HIS A 41 -5.87 -5.64 -5.82
C HIS A 41 -5.55 -5.56 -4.34
N TRP A 42 -4.45 -4.88 -4.00
CA TRP A 42 -4.12 -4.57 -2.61
C TRP A 42 -4.82 -3.29 -2.19
N VAL A 43 -5.56 -3.36 -1.09
CA VAL A 43 -6.22 -2.21 -0.49
C VAL A 43 -5.55 -1.92 0.84
N LEU A 44 -4.99 -0.73 0.95
CA LEU A 44 -4.37 -0.19 2.15
C LEU A 44 -5.46 0.38 3.05
N LEU A 45 -5.31 0.16 4.36
CA LEU A 45 -6.15 0.69 5.42
C LEU A 45 -5.26 1.55 6.30
N LEU A 46 -5.45 2.86 6.28
CA LEU A 46 -4.56 3.81 6.95
C LEU A 46 -5.38 4.81 7.79
N PRO A 47 -4.85 5.30 8.92
CA PRO A 47 -5.51 6.34 9.70
C PRO A 47 -5.50 7.71 9.00
N THR A 48 -4.72 7.86 7.93
CA THR A 48 -4.56 9.09 7.14
C THR A 48 -4.95 8.83 5.69
N GLU A 49 -5.55 9.84 5.06
CA GLU A 49 -5.82 9.83 3.63
C GLU A 49 -4.52 10.03 2.86
N LEU A 50 -4.28 9.19 1.85
CA LEU A 50 -3.17 9.34 0.92
C LEU A 50 -3.57 10.15 -0.31
N SER A 51 -2.69 11.06 -0.70
CA SER A 51 -2.76 11.72 -2.00
C SER A 51 -2.38 10.76 -3.14
N ASP A 52 -2.82 11.07 -4.37
CA ASP A 52 -2.44 10.30 -5.56
C ASP A 52 -0.92 10.19 -5.72
N SER A 53 -0.17 11.25 -5.40
CA SER A 53 1.29 11.27 -5.44
C SER A 53 1.93 10.28 -4.46
N GLU A 54 1.35 10.12 -3.27
CA GLU A 54 1.82 9.14 -2.28
C GLU A 54 1.51 7.71 -2.71
N ILE A 55 0.32 7.49 -3.29
CA ILE A 55 -0.03 6.20 -3.88
C ILE A 55 0.96 5.84 -5.00
N GLU A 56 1.24 6.77 -5.91
CA GLU A 56 2.22 6.59 -6.99
C GLU A 56 3.64 6.34 -6.46
N HIS A 57 4.02 7.00 -5.36
CA HIS A 57 5.30 6.74 -4.71
C HIS A 57 5.38 5.30 -4.19
N ILE A 58 4.36 4.84 -3.46
CA ILE A 58 4.27 3.45 -2.96
C ILE A 58 4.34 2.47 -4.14
N GLU A 59 3.56 2.71 -5.19
CA GLU A 59 3.53 1.89 -6.40
C GLU A 59 4.88 1.83 -7.12
N SER A 60 5.58 2.96 -7.21
CA SER A 60 6.93 3.04 -7.79
C SER A 60 7.94 2.24 -6.98
N GLN A 61 7.90 2.36 -5.64
CA GLN A 61 8.79 1.62 -4.75
C GLN A 61 8.57 0.10 -4.85
N ILE A 62 7.32 -0.36 -4.93
CA ILE A 62 7.00 -1.78 -5.03
C ILE A 62 7.16 -2.34 -6.44
N ARG A 63 7.14 -1.50 -7.49
CA ARG A 63 7.37 -1.91 -8.88
C ARG A 63 8.63 -2.76 -8.96
N VAL A 64 8.45 -4.04 -9.30
CA VAL A 64 9.57 -4.91 -9.61
C VAL A 64 10.03 -4.49 -10.99
N HIS A 65 11.31 -4.16 -11.14
CA HIS A 65 11.93 -4.05 -12.46
C HIS A 65 11.91 -5.47 -13.07
N TYR A 66 10.77 -5.89 -13.62
CA TYR A 66 10.76 -6.96 -14.60
C TYR A 66 11.39 -6.35 -15.85
N LYS A 67 12.68 -6.63 -16.04
CA LYS A 67 13.23 -6.55 -17.39
C LYS A 67 12.43 -7.55 -18.24
N PRO A 68 11.96 -7.15 -19.43
CA PRO A 68 11.29 -8.05 -20.36
C PRO A 68 12.15 -9.27 -20.69
#